data_AF-A0ABD4KX95-F1
#
_entry.id   AF-A0ABD4KX95-F1
#
_cell.length_a   1.000
_cell.length_b   1.000
_cell.length_c   1.000
_cell.angle_alpha   90.00
_cell.angle_beta   90.00
_cell.angle_gamma   90.00
#
_symmetry.space_group_name_H-M   'P 1'
#
loop_
_entity.id
_entity.type
_entity.pdbx_description
1 polymer ?
#
loop_
_entity_poly.entity_id
_entity_poly.type
_entity_poly.pdbx_seq_one_letter_code
_entity_poly.pdbx_strand_id
1 'polypeptide(L)'
;CSIAKAEIEDLLRDTLTLVAKDTFGTDVSEIVSTQKDRPIVSIFNAEIEQFSKYRLAKAYVRWTRENDSSALSDKEREQWTKLIEKINHLLK
;
A
#
# COMPACT_ATOMS: atom_id res chain seq x y z
N CYS A 1 -18.27 -10.81 13.71
CA CYS A 1 -17.29 -11.12 12.65
C CYS A 1 -16.72 -9.79 12.16
N SER A 2 -15.66 -9.27 12.78
CA SER A 2 -14.99 -8.10 12.22
C SER A 2 -14.27 -8.58 10.98
N ILE A 3 -14.83 -8.27 9.80
CA ILE A 3 -14.06 -8.29 8.57
C ILE A 3 -12.91 -7.33 8.88
N ALA A 4 -11.71 -7.86 9.13
CA ALA A 4 -10.51 -7.05 9.16
C ALA A 4 -10.60 -6.22 7.89
N LYS A 5 -10.68 -4.90 8.04
CA LYS A 5 -10.94 -3.95 6.97
C LYS A 5 -9.83 -4.17 5.95
N ALA A 6 -10.07 -5.04 4.97
CA ALA A 6 -9.07 -5.42 3.99
C ALA A 6 -9.03 -4.25 3.03
N GLU A 7 -8.23 -3.25 3.38
CA GLU A 7 -8.07 -2.06 2.57
C GLU A 7 -7.18 -2.46 1.39
N ILE A 8 -7.65 -2.25 0.15
CA ILE A 8 -6.95 -2.68 -1.07
C ILE A 8 -5.52 -2.10 -1.13
N GLU A 9 -5.32 -0.92 -0.56
CA GLU A 9 -4.01 -0.29 -0.39
C GLU A 9 -3.00 -1.11 0.43
N ASP A 10 -3.43 -2.00 1.34
CA ASP A 10 -2.53 -2.90 2.07
C ASP A 10 -1.88 -3.97 1.18
N LEU A 11 -2.36 -4.15 -0.06
CA LEU A 11 -1.68 -4.97 -1.08
C LEU A 11 -0.45 -4.28 -1.68
N LEU A 12 -0.24 -2.98 -1.39
CA LEU A 12 0.87 -2.17 -1.87
C LEU A 12 1.74 -1.65 -0.70
N ARG A 13 1.87 -2.45 0.37
CA ARG A 13 2.52 -2.02 1.60
C ARG A 13 3.96 -1.55 1.42
N ASP A 14 4.75 -2.28 0.65
CA ASP A 14 6.17 -2.00 0.48
C ASP A 14 6.32 -0.75 -0.39
N THR A 15 5.57 -0.70 -1.50
CA THR A 15 5.58 0.43 -2.43
C THR A 15 5.06 1.72 -1.80
N LEU A 16 3.95 1.66 -1.06
CA LEU A 16 3.38 2.85 -0.40
C LEU A 16 4.29 3.37 0.72
N THR A 17 5.06 2.50 1.38
CA THR A 17 6.05 2.92 2.38
C THR A 17 7.16 3.75 1.73
N LEU A 18 7.67 3.31 0.56
CA LEU A 18 8.66 4.06 -0.20
C LEU A 18 8.10 5.41 -0.68
N VAL A 19 6.92 5.39 -1.29
CA VAL A 19 6.26 6.61 -1.77
C VAL A 19 5.96 7.58 -0.62
N ALA A 20 5.55 7.08 0.54
CA ALA A 20 5.30 7.89 1.72
C ALA A 20 6.60 8.55 2.23
N LYS A 21 7.69 7.80 2.30
CA LYS A 21 9.01 8.33 2.68
C LYS A 21 9.45 9.46 1.75
N ASP A 22 9.34 9.27 0.44
CA ASP A 22 9.73 10.29 -0.55
C ASP A 22 8.83 11.53 -0.52
N THR A 23 7.55 11.36 -0.19
CA THR A 23 6.54 12.44 -0.22
C THR A 23 6.49 13.26 1.06
N PHE A 24 6.67 12.61 2.21
CA PHE A 24 6.48 13.21 3.53
C PHE A 24 7.77 13.32 4.34
N GLY A 25 8.87 12.69 3.90
CA GLY A 25 10.18 12.76 4.56
C GLY A 25 10.30 11.92 5.83
N THR A 26 9.24 11.22 6.24
CA THR A 26 9.24 10.34 7.41
C THR A 26 9.39 8.89 6.99
N ASP A 27 10.39 8.21 7.55
CA ASP A 27 10.56 6.77 7.35
C ASP A 27 9.73 5.98 8.37
N VAL A 28 8.86 5.12 7.85
CA VAL A 28 7.95 4.28 8.66
C VAL A 28 8.14 2.79 8.35
N SER A 29 9.20 2.41 7.64
CA SER A 29 9.44 1.03 7.20
C SER A 29 9.52 0.03 8.36
N GLU A 30 10.17 0.40 9.45
CA GLU A 30 10.28 -0.45 10.65
C GLU A 30 8.91 -0.69 11.30
N ILE A 31 8.06 0.34 11.35
CA ILE A 31 6.73 0.25 11.94
C ILE A 31 5.81 -0.58 11.05
N VAL A 32 5.85 -0.39 9.73
CA VAL A 32 5.06 -1.15 8.76
C VAL A 32 5.44 -2.64 8.76
N SER A 33 6.74 -2.95 8.90
CA SER A 33 7.22 -4.33 8.99
C SER A 33 6.87 -5.02 10.30
N THR A 34 6.81 -4.28 11.41
CA THR A 34 6.45 -4.80 12.74
C THR A 34 4.93 -4.95 12.90
N GLN A 35 4.16 -3.96 12.44
CA GLN A 35 2.69 -3.91 12.59
C GLN A 35 1.99 -4.38 11.30
N LYS A 36 2.11 -5.68 11.01
CA LYS A 36 1.56 -6.28 9.78
C LYS A 36 0.03 -6.32 9.73
N ASP A 37 -0.61 -6.38 10.90
CA ASP A 37 -2.08 -6.49 11.01
C ASP A 37 -2.79 -5.14 11.08
N ARG A 38 -2.04 -4.05 11.32
CA ARG A 38 -2.60 -2.70 11.39
C ARG A 38 -2.64 -2.08 10.00
N PRO A 39 -3.79 -1.56 9.50
CA PRO A 39 -3.89 -0.99 8.16
C PRO A 39 -2.80 0.06 7.87
N ILE A 40 -2.20 0.02 6.68
CA ILE A 40 -1.06 0.89 6.35
C ILE A 40 -1.40 2.38 6.47
N VAL A 41 -2.60 2.79 6.08
CA VAL A 41 -3.04 4.18 6.24
C VAL A 41 -3.25 4.57 7.71
N SER A 42 -3.60 3.64 8.59
CA SER A 42 -3.66 3.91 10.03
C SER A 42 -2.26 4.15 10.61
N ILE A 43 -1.24 3.44 10.11
CA ILE A 43 0.16 3.69 10.47
C ILE A 43 0.55 5.10 10.00
N PHE A 44 0.32 5.41 8.73
CA PHE A 44 0.68 6.73 8.18
C PHE A 44 -0.02 7.89 8.90
N ASN A 45 -1.31 7.76 9.24
CA ASN A 45 -2.01 8.80 10.00
C ASN A 45 -1.42 9.05 11.40
N ALA A 46 -0.78 8.04 12.02
CA ALA A 46 -0.22 8.17 13.36
C ALA A 46 1.22 8.68 13.34
N GLU A 47 2.02 8.23 12.37
CA GLU A 47 3.47 8.48 12.34
C GLU A 47 3.87 9.67 11.47
N ILE A 48 3.03 10.07 10.50
CA ILE A 48 3.34 11.15 9.56
C ILE A 48 2.53 12.40 9.93
N GLU A 49 3.24 13.49 10.26
CA GLU A 49 2.60 14.77 10.54
C GLU A 49 1.89 15.32 9.29
N GLN A 50 0.68 15.86 9.48
CA GLN A 50 -0.15 16.41 8.39
C GLN A 50 -0.38 15.41 7.23
N PHE A 51 -0.44 14.12 7.56
CA PHE A 51 -0.73 13.08 6.58
C PHE A 51 -2.04 13.37 5.85
N SER A 52 -2.00 13.19 4.53
CA SER A 52 -3.18 13.27 3.67
C SER A 52 -3.18 12.10 2.72
N LYS A 53 -4.22 11.25 2.84
CA LYS A 53 -4.44 10.13 1.93
C LYS A 53 -4.51 10.57 0.46
N TYR A 54 -5.07 11.76 0.20
CA TYR A 54 -5.09 12.34 -1.15
C TYR A 54 -3.68 12.67 -1.67
N ARG A 55 -2.81 13.24 -0.83
CA ARG A 55 -1.42 13.51 -1.21
C ARG A 55 -0.65 12.23 -1.50
N LEU A 56 -0.83 11.19 -0.68
CA LEU A 56 -0.26 9.87 -0.90
C LEU A 56 -0.73 9.26 -2.22
N ALA A 57 -2.04 9.27 -2.48
CA ALA A 57 -2.60 8.75 -3.73
C ALA A 57 -2.04 9.50 -4.95
N LYS A 58 -1.93 10.83 -4.88
CA LYS A 58 -1.35 11.64 -5.95
C LYS A 58 0.14 11.34 -6.16
N ALA A 59 0.89 11.10 -5.09
CA ALA A 59 2.29 10.69 -5.17
C ALA A 59 2.44 9.29 -5.79
N TYR A 60 1.59 8.34 -5.42
CA TYR A 60 1.58 7.01 -6.03
C TYR A 60 1.27 7.07 -7.54
N VAL A 61 0.27 7.84 -7.96
CA VAL A 61 -0.03 8.05 -9.40
C VAL A 61 1.13 8.71 -10.14
N ARG A 62 1.93 9.55 -9.48
CA ARG A 62 3.16 10.10 -10.08
C ARG A 62 4.24 9.03 -10.19
N TRP A 63 4.43 8.22 -9.15
CA TRP A 63 5.37 7.11 -9.12
C TRP A 63 5.10 6.10 -10.26
N THR A 64 3.82 5.80 -10.56
CA THR A 64 3.44 4.90 -11.67
C THR A 64 3.75 5.45 -13.08
N ARG A 65 4.20 6.71 -13.21
CA ARG A 65 4.63 7.26 -14.51
C ARG A 65 6.03 6.81 -14.89
N GLU A 66 6.83 6.44 -13.89
CA GLU A 66 8.25 6.07 -14.03
C GLU A 66 8.49 4.60 -13.65
N ASN A 67 7.49 3.93 -13.09
CA ASN A 67 7.56 2.56 -12.60
C ASN A 67 6.38 1.75 -13.12
N ASP A 68 6.60 0.45 -13.35
CA ASP A 68 5.57 -0.51 -13.75
C ASP A 68 5.44 -1.65 -12.73
N SER A 69 4.69 -2.70 -13.06
CA SER A 69 4.47 -3.83 -12.15
C SER A 69 5.75 -4.60 -11.78
N SER A 70 6.83 -4.47 -12.54
CA SER A 70 8.14 -5.04 -12.21
C SER A 70 8.81 -4.34 -11.03
N ALA A 71 8.44 -3.09 -10.73
CA ALA A 71 8.95 -2.33 -9.60
C ALA A 71 8.28 -2.69 -8.26
N LEU A 72 7.13 -3.39 -8.30
CA LEU A 72 6.48 -3.91 -7.10
C LEU A 72 7.31 -5.04 -6.47
N SER A 73 7.11 -5.30 -5.18
CA SER A 73 7.73 -6.48 -4.56
C SER A 73 7.08 -7.78 -5.07
N ASP A 74 7.81 -8.90 -5.01
CA ASP A 74 7.27 -10.21 -5.41
C ASP A 74 6.00 -10.55 -4.63
N LYS A 75 5.96 -10.19 -3.35
CA LYS A 75 4.81 -10.38 -2.48
C LYS A 75 3.61 -9.55 -2.95
N GLU A 76 3.81 -8.27 -3.25
CA GLU A 76 2.74 -7.40 -3.76
C GLU A 76 2.18 -7.93 -5.08
N ARG A 77 3.05 -8.32 -6.01
CA ARG A 77 2.63 -8.94 -7.28
C ARG A 77 1.80 -10.21 -7.06
N GLU A 78 2.26 -11.11 -6.19
CA GLU A 78 1.54 -12.35 -5.88
C GLU A 78 0.14 -12.07 -5.29
N GLN A 79 0.06 -11.11 -4.38
CA GLN A 79 -1.19 -10.70 -3.73
C GLN A 79 -2.19 -10.11 -4.74
N TRP A 80 -1.72 -9.25 -5.65
CA TRP A 80 -2.57 -8.69 -6.72
C TRP A 80 -3.03 -9.74 -7.72
N THR A 81 -2.15 -10.66 -8.12
CA THR A 81 -2.52 -11.79 -8.99
C THR A 81 -3.64 -12.62 -8.36
N LYS A 82 -3.49 -13.01 -7.08
CA LYS A 82 -4.52 -13.75 -6.33
C LYS A 82 -5.85 -13.01 -6.27
N LEU A 83 -5.83 -11.68 -6.10
CA LEU A 83 -7.04 -10.87 -6.10
C LEU A 83 -7.74 -10.92 -7.47
N ILE A 84 -6.98 -10.69 -8.55
CA ILE A 84 -7.50 -10.70 -9.92
C ILE A 84 -8.06 -12.08 -10.29
N GLU A 85 -7.35 -13.16 -9.94
CA GLU A 85 -7.82 -14.54 -10.17
C GLU A 85 -9.14 -14.82 -9.46
N LYS A 86 -9.27 -14.42 -8.19
CA LYS A 86 -10.52 -14.56 -7.44
C LYS A 86 -11.66 -13.78 -8.07
N ILE A 87 -11.42 -12.54 -8.51
CA ILE A 87 -12.42 -11.74 -9.20
C ILE A 87 -12.85 -12.43 -10.51
N ASN A 88 -11.88 -12.87 -11.32
CA ASN A 88 -12.15 -13.56 -12.59
C ASN A 88 -12.92 -14.87 -12.40
N HIS A 89 -12.67 -15.59 -11.30
CA HIS A 89 -13.43 -16.80 -10.96
C HIS A 89 -14.90 -16.49 -10.62
N LEU A 90 -15.19 -15.33 -10.04
CA LEU A 90 -16.56 -14.93 -9.66
C LEU A 90 -17.36 -14.32 -10.81
N LEU A 91 -16.68 -13.83 -11.85
CA LEU A 91 -17.29 -13.24 -13.05
C LEU A 91 -17.58 -14.28 -14.16
N LYS A 92 -17.06 -15.51 -14.02
CA LYS A 92 -17.37 -16.64 -14.89
C LYS A 92 -18.56 -17.43 -14.32
#